data_AF-W7Z5M1-F1
#
_entry.id   AF-W7Z5M1-F1
#
_cell.length_a   1.000
_cell.length_b   1.000
_cell.length_c   1.000
_cell.angle_alpha   90.00
_cell.angle_beta   90.00
_cell.angle_gamma   90.00
#
_symmetry.space_group_name_H-M   'P 1'
#
loop_
_entity.id
_entity.type
_entity.pdbx_description
1 polymer ?
#
loop_
_entity_poly.entity_id
_entity_poly.type
_entity_poly.pdbx_seq_one_letter_code
_entity_poly.pdbx_strand_id
1 'polypeptide(L)'
;MSYLVKDLSGLSGVSTRTLNYYDEMGLLKPSYIGDHGYRYYDEAQLLRLQQIMFLRELNVPIPKIKPLMDQNAGLVSLLQEHRRQLMIRAQQLYSLIQTIDSTIAHMEGRIKMKHEDMYQGFDAYKQEAYEQDVFAGYGEQTGDQIQESKEKMQQWTKNDYLQSQREIEGINYDLKIAINAGEDPNSPHVQQIIRRHFESIKRFYTPTADVYTGLGDLYVDHPDFKKMYDSYHPNLAEYLRDGMKASRIGK
;
A
#
# COMPACT_ATOMS: atom_id res chain seq x y z
N MET A 1 -19.47 -2.12 41.55
CA MET A 1 -18.09 -2.28 42.07
C MET A 1 -17.26 -1.13 41.54
N SER A 2 -16.38 -0.55 42.35
CA SER A 2 -15.52 0.58 41.97
C SER A 2 -14.07 0.13 41.82
N TYR A 3 -13.38 0.65 40.83
CA TYR A 3 -11.98 0.34 40.52
C TYR A 3 -11.08 1.53 40.85
N LEU A 4 -9.91 1.28 41.45
CA LEU A 4 -8.88 2.31 41.54
C LEU A 4 -8.26 2.54 40.15
N VAL A 5 -7.60 3.68 39.97
CA VAL A 5 -6.88 4.00 38.72
C VAL A 5 -5.88 2.91 38.31
N LYS A 6 -5.25 2.23 39.28
CA LYS A 6 -4.30 1.13 39.02
C LYS A 6 -5.01 -0.12 38.50
N ASP A 7 -6.17 -0.44 39.05
CA ASP A 7 -6.96 -1.59 38.63
C ASP A 7 -7.53 -1.35 37.22
N LEU A 8 -8.05 -0.14 36.97
CA LEU A 8 -8.53 0.26 35.64
C LEU A 8 -7.39 0.22 34.60
N SER A 9 -6.19 0.66 34.98
CA SER A 9 -5.01 0.59 34.13
C SER A 9 -4.66 -0.86 33.78
N GLY A 10 -4.69 -1.76 34.76
CA GLY A 10 -4.46 -3.19 34.55
C GLY A 10 -5.50 -3.84 33.64
N LEU A 11 -6.78 -3.50 33.80
CA LEU A 11 -7.88 -4.06 33.00
C LEU A 11 -7.87 -3.57 31.54
N SER A 12 -7.59 -2.28 31.33
CA SER A 12 -7.69 -1.65 30.01
C SER A 12 -6.37 -1.66 29.23
N GLY A 13 -5.24 -1.89 29.89
CA GLY A 13 -3.90 -1.70 29.32
C GLY A 13 -3.51 -0.23 29.13
N VAL A 14 -4.37 0.72 29.49
CA VAL A 14 -4.08 2.16 29.42
C VAL A 14 -3.25 2.56 30.63
N SER A 15 -2.13 3.24 30.41
CA SER A 15 -1.26 3.66 31.52
C SER A 15 -1.97 4.59 32.50
N THR A 16 -1.63 4.52 33.78
CA THR A 16 -2.16 5.45 34.80
C THR A 16 -1.88 6.91 34.44
N ARG A 17 -0.74 7.19 33.80
CA ARG A 17 -0.39 8.53 33.27
C ARG A 17 -1.41 8.99 32.23
N THR A 18 -1.80 8.13 31.30
CA THR A 18 -2.81 8.44 30.27
C THR A 18 -4.19 8.63 30.90
N LEU A 19 -4.57 7.82 31.88
CA LEU A 19 -5.85 7.97 32.59
C LEU A 19 -5.91 9.30 33.36
N ASN A 20 -4.82 9.69 34.01
CA ASN A 20 -4.71 11.00 34.67
C ASN A 20 -4.80 12.15 33.67
N TYR A 21 -4.14 12.03 32.52
CA TYR A 21 -4.24 13.02 31.44
C TYR A 21 -5.69 13.17 30.92
N TYR A 22 -6.42 12.06 30.77
CA TYR A 22 -7.84 12.10 30.40
C TYR A 22 -8.70 12.76 31.46
N ASP A 23 -8.40 12.59 32.75
CA ASP A 23 -9.05 13.32 33.83
C ASP A 23 -8.74 14.83 33.74
N GLU A 24 -7.48 15.22 33.58
CA GLU A 24 -7.06 16.63 33.47
C GLU A 24 -7.78 17.38 32.34
N MET A 25 -7.93 16.74 31.17
CA MET A 25 -8.69 17.30 30.05
C MET A 25 -10.22 17.19 30.20
N GLY A 26 -10.70 16.54 31.26
CA GLY A 26 -12.12 16.27 31.48
C GLY A 26 -12.74 15.36 30.41
N LEU A 27 -11.93 14.48 29.82
CA LEU A 27 -12.36 13.45 28.89
C LEU A 27 -12.88 12.21 29.64
N LEU A 28 -12.20 11.81 30.72
CA LEU A 28 -12.60 10.73 31.61
C LEU A 28 -12.45 11.14 33.07
N LYS A 29 -13.54 11.61 33.69
CA LYS A 29 -13.55 11.94 35.12
C LYS A 29 -13.76 10.68 35.97
N PRO A 30 -13.13 10.57 37.15
CA PRO A 30 -13.48 9.52 38.11
C PRO A 30 -14.95 9.64 38.53
N SER A 31 -15.54 8.53 38.97
CA SER A 31 -16.88 8.51 39.55
C SER A 31 -16.92 9.36 40.83
N TYR A 32 -15.92 9.13 41.70
CA TYR A 32 -15.70 9.93 42.90
C TYR A 32 -14.23 9.90 43.31
N ILE A 33 -13.87 10.82 44.20
CA ILE A 33 -12.55 10.89 44.85
C ILE A 33 -12.79 10.56 46.32
N GLY A 34 -12.15 9.50 46.82
CA GLY A 34 -12.26 9.11 48.23
C GLY A 34 -11.37 9.95 49.15
N ASP A 35 -11.53 9.75 50.46
CA ASP A 35 -10.96 10.61 51.52
C ASP A 35 -9.43 10.78 51.50
N HIS A 36 -8.70 9.89 50.84
CA HIS A 36 -7.24 9.93 50.70
C HIS A 36 -6.78 10.47 49.33
N GLY A 37 -7.69 11.07 48.56
CA GLY A 37 -7.41 11.56 47.20
C GLY A 37 -7.37 10.47 46.12
N TYR A 38 -7.70 9.23 46.47
CA TYR A 38 -7.78 8.14 45.51
C TYR A 38 -8.99 8.30 44.58
N ARG A 39 -8.74 8.10 43.28
CA ARG A 39 -9.74 8.17 42.22
C ARG A 39 -10.38 6.80 42.01
N TYR A 40 -11.71 6.77 42.02
CA TYR A 40 -12.50 5.57 41.82
C TYR A 40 -13.32 5.65 40.53
N TYR A 41 -13.39 4.55 39.80
CA TYR A 41 -14.05 4.44 38.50
C TYR A 41 -15.10 3.32 38.58
N ASP A 42 -16.34 3.66 38.26
CA ASP A 42 -17.44 2.70 38.19
C ASP A 42 -17.69 2.27 36.74
N GLU A 43 -18.66 1.38 36.55
CA GLU A 43 -19.01 0.80 35.25
C GLU A 43 -19.23 1.88 34.17
N ALA A 44 -19.85 3.01 34.50
CA ALA A 44 -20.06 4.11 33.57
C ALA A 44 -18.74 4.70 33.06
N GLN A 45 -17.72 4.84 33.92
CA GLN A 45 -16.39 5.30 33.51
C GLN A 45 -15.64 4.24 32.72
N LEU A 46 -15.80 2.96 33.04
CA LEU A 46 -15.22 1.87 32.25
C LEU A 46 -15.79 1.87 30.82
N LEU A 47 -17.12 1.98 30.68
CA LEU A 47 -17.78 2.09 29.38
C LEU A 47 -17.31 3.33 28.62
N ARG A 48 -17.18 4.47 29.32
CA ARG A 48 -16.65 5.70 28.74
C ARG A 48 -15.21 5.53 28.24
N LEU A 49 -14.35 4.87 29.01
CA LEU A 49 -12.98 4.57 28.59
C LEU A 49 -12.94 3.68 27.35
N GLN A 50 -13.79 2.64 27.29
CA GLN A 50 -13.91 1.77 26.11
C GLN A 50 -14.29 2.57 24.85
N GLN A 51 -15.26 3.49 24.95
CA GLN A 51 -15.65 4.36 23.83
C GLN A 51 -14.50 5.26 23.38
N ILE A 52 -13.75 5.84 24.32
CA ILE A 52 -12.53 6.62 24.02
C ILE A 52 -11.54 5.75 23.25
N MET A 53 -11.32 4.49 23.67
CA MET A 53 -10.39 3.57 23.01
C MET A 53 -10.81 3.25 21.57
N PHE A 54 -12.10 3.00 21.30
CA PHE A 54 -12.59 2.80 19.93
C PHE A 54 -12.40 4.04 19.05
N LEU A 55 -12.65 5.24 19.58
CA LEU A 55 -12.41 6.47 18.85
C LEU A 55 -10.92 6.69 18.57
N ARG A 56 -10.04 6.25 19.47
CA ARG A 56 -8.58 6.27 19.26
C ARG A 56 -8.15 5.27 18.18
N GLU A 57 -8.76 4.09 18.13
CA GLU A 57 -8.52 3.09 17.07
C GLU A 57 -8.94 3.63 15.69
N LEU A 58 -9.99 4.44 15.64
CA LEU A 58 -10.42 5.20 14.46
C LEU A 58 -9.55 6.44 14.15
N ASN A 59 -8.41 6.60 14.81
CA ASN A 59 -7.50 7.74 14.66
C ASN A 59 -8.14 9.11 14.95
N VAL A 60 -9.23 9.16 15.73
CA VAL A 60 -9.82 10.43 16.13
C VAL A 60 -8.85 11.17 17.07
N PRO A 61 -8.50 12.44 16.79
CA PRO A 61 -7.68 13.23 17.68
C PRO A 61 -8.36 13.43 19.02
N ILE A 62 -7.61 13.30 20.12
CA ILE A 62 -8.11 13.43 21.50
C ILE A 62 -9.01 14.67 21.72
N PRO A 63 -8.67 15.88 21.21
CA PRO A 63 -9.52 17.07 21.39
C PRO A 63 -10.91 16.95 20.75
N LYS A 64 -11.07 16.09 19.73
CA LYS A 64 -12.35 15.85 19.04
C LYS A 64 -13.19 14.73 19.67
N ILE A 65 -12.61 13.93 20.56
CA ILE A 65 -13.30 12.77 21.16
C ILE A 65 -14.46 13.23 22.03
N LYS A 66 -14.22 14.20 22.93
CA LYS A 66 -15.25 14.70 23.87
C LYS A 66 -16.55 15.15 23.18
N PRO A 67 -16.53 16.07 22.18
CA PRO A 67 -17.76 16.52 21.53
C PRO A 67 -18.49 15.43 20.74
N LEU A 68 -17.77 14.41 20.25
CA LEU A 68 -18.39 13.26 19.57
C LEU A 68 -19.11 12.34 20.56
N MET A 69 -18.56 12.17 21.76
CA MET A 69 -19.18 11.37 22.81
C MET A 69 -20.43 12.00 23.38
N ASP A 70 -20.53 13.34 23.36
CA ASP A 70 -21.72 14.05 23.83
C ASP A 70 -22.91 13.92 22.84
N GLN A 71 -22.68 13.33 21.65
CA GLN A 71 -23.69 13.06 20.61
C GLN A 71 -23.92 11.54 20.47
N ASN A 72 -24.66 10.94 21.42
CA ASN A 72 -24.86 9.48 21.51
C ASN A 72 -25.26 8.80 20.17
N ALA A 73 -26.17 9.39 19.39
CA ALA A 73 -26.60 8.82 18.11
C ALA A 73 -25.48 8.78 17.06
N GLY A 74 -24.62 9.81 17.03
CA GLY A 74 -23.47 9.87 16.13
C GLY A 74 -22.39 8.85 16.48
N LEU A 75 -22.15 8.62 17.78
CA LEU A 75 -21.19 7.63 18.25
C LEU A 75 -21.61 6.19 17.86
N VAL A 76 -22.87 5.82 18.05
CA VAL A 76 -23.36 4.48 17.69
C VAL A 76 -23.21 4.23 16.20
N SER A 77 -23.59 5.19 15.36
CA SER A 77 -23.43 5.10 13.90
C SER A 77 -21.96 4.91 13.49
N LEU A 78 -21.05 5.68 14.10
CA LEU A 78 -19.62 5.57 13.84
C LEU A 78 -19.06 4.19 14.22
N LEU A 79 -19.46 3.64 15.37
CA LEU A 79 -19.04 2.31 15.82
C LEU A 79 -19.61 1.20 14.93
N GLN A 80 -20.86 1.33 14.45
CA GLN A 80 -21.46 0.38 13.52
C GLN A 80 -20.72 0.36 12.19
N GLU A 81 -20.37 1.54 11.66
CA GLU A 81 -19.57 1.65 10.45
C GLU A 81 -18.18 1.06 10.65
N HIS A 82 -17.51 1.36 11.77
CA HIS A 82 -16.22 0.76 12.09
C HIS A 82 -16.29 -0.78 12.16
N ARG A 83 -17.30 -1.32 12.84
CA ARG A 83 -17.54 -2.77 12.89
C ARG A 83 -17.72 -3.35 11.49
N ARG A 84 -18.46 -2.68 10.61
CA ARG A 84 -18.65 -3.10 9.21
C ARG A 84 -17.32 -3.17 8.48
N GLN A 85 -16.48 -2.15 8.63
CA GLN A 85 -15.13 -2.10 8.03
C GLN A 85 -14.22 -3.22 8.57
N LEU A 86 -14.22 -3.44 9.88
CA LEU A 86 -13.49 -4.56 10.50
C LEU A 86 -13.95 -5.92 9.97
N MET A 87 -15.25 -6.10 9.76
CA MET A 87 -15.80 -7.35 9.22
C MET A 87 -15.36 -7.58 7.76
N ILE A 88 -15.37 -6.54 6.94
CA ILE A 88 -14.86 -6.60 5.55
C ILE A 88 -13.38 -6.99 5.56
N ARG A 89 -12.58 -6.34 6.41
CA ARG A 89 -11.15 -6.66 6.55
C ARG A 89 -10.92 -8.09 7.05
N ALA A 90 -11.72 -8.56 8.01
CA ALA A 90 -11.65 -9.93 8.49
C ALA A 90 -11.97 -10.95 7.38
N GLN A 91 -12.99 -10.67 6.55
CA GLN A 91 -13.33 -11.51 5.41
C GLN A 91 -12.22 -11.53 4.36
N GLN A 92 -11.59 -10.38 4.07
CA GLN A 92 -10.42 -10.30 3.18
C GLN A 92 -9.25 -11.13 3.73
N LEU A 93 -8.92 -10.98 5.02
CA LEU A 93 -7.86 -11.76 5.67
C LEU A 93 -8.14 -13.25 5.63
N TYR A 94 -9.40 -13.67 5.86
CA TYR A 94 -9.79 -15.07 5.74
C TYR A 94 -9.60 -15.59 4.32
N SER A 95 -10.00 -14.82 3.30
CA SER A 95 -9.76 -15.18 1.90
C SER A 95 -8.26 -15.32 1.59
N LEU A 96 -7.42 -14.43 2.11
CA LEU A 96 -5.96 -14.54 1.95
C LEU A 96 -5.40 -15.81 2.59
N ILE A 97 -5.86 -16.18 3.79
CA ILE A 97 -5.45 -17.43 4.44
C ILE A 97 -5.80 -18.64 3.54
N GLN A 98 -7.00 -18.68 2.98
CA GLN A 98 -7.40 -19.76 2.06
C GLN A 98 -6.57 -19.80 0.78
N THR A 99 -6.21 -18.64 0.22
CA THR A 99 -5.31 -18.53 -0.93
C THR A 99 -3.92 -19.05 -0.58
N ILE A 100 -3.39 -18.72 0.60
CA ILE A 100 -2.11 -19.22 1.10
C ILE A 100 -2.14 -20.75 1.23
N ASP A 101 -3.17 -21.30 1.89
CA ASP A 101 -3.31 -22.75 2.08
C ASP A 101 -3.37 -23.50 0.73
N SER A 102 -4.11 -22.94 -0.23
CA SER A 102 -4.21 -23.48 -1.58
C SER A 102 -2.88 -23.38 -2.32
N THR A 103 -2.15 -22.27 -2.16
CA THR A 103 -0.83 -22.06 -2.78
C THR A 103 0.18 -23.07 -2.24
N ILE A 104 0.22 -23.30 -0.93
CA ILE A 104 1.05 -24.33 -0.30
C ILE A 104 0.71 -25.71 -0.88
N ALA A 105 -0.58 -26.07 -0.93
CA ALA A 105 -1.02 -27.34 -1.49
C ALA A 105 -0.68 -27.49 -2.99
N HIS A 106 -0.69 -26.40 -3.75
CA HIS A 106 -0.28 -26.39 -5.15
C HIS A 106 1.22 -26.61 -5.32
N MET A 107 2.04 -25.90 -4.54
CA MET A 107 3.49 -26.04 -4.54
C MET A 107 3.96 -27.44 -4.11
N GLU A 108 3.22 -28.07 -3.20
CA GLU A 108 3.46 -29.46 -2.78
C GLU A 108 2.90 -30.50 -3.77
N GLY A 109 2.28 -30.06 -4.88
CA GLY A 109 1.70 -30.95 -5.90
C GLY A 109 0.42 -31.68 -5.48
N ARG A 110 -0.18 -31.32 -4.33
CA ARG A 110 -1.44 -31.91 -3.84
C ARG A 110 -2.65 -31.44 -4.64
N ILE A 111 -2.63 -30.21 -5.15
CA ILE A 111 -3.69 -29.64 -6.00
C ILE A 111 -3.12 -28.87 -7.19
N LYS A 112 -3.97 -28.57 -8.19
CA LYS A 112 -3.66 -27.61 -9.24
C LYS A 112 -4.58 -26.39 -9.11
N MET A 113 -4.02 -25.26 -8.70
CA MET A 113 -4.78 -24.00 -8.59
C MET A 113 -5.12 -23.43 -9.97
N LYS A 114 -6.28 -22.78 -10.07
CA LYS A 114 -6.60 -21.95 -11.24
C LYS A 114 -5.96 -20.58 -11.08
N HIS A 115 -5.57 -19.97 -12.19
CA HIS A 115 -4.93 -18.64 -12.17
C HIS A 115 -5.84 -17.55 -11.58
N GLU A 116 -7.16 -17.70 -11.68
CA GLU A 116 -8.15 -16.79 -11.09
C GLU A 116 -8.19 -16.84 -9.57
N ASP A 117 -7.83 -17.99 -8.99
CA ASP A 117 -7.88 -18.21 -7.53
C ASP A 117 -6.59 -17.75 -6.84
N MET A 118 -5.49 -17.57 -7.60
CA MET A 118 -4.16 -17.21 -7.06
C MET A 118 -4.13 -15.82 -6.40
N TYR A 119 -5.06 -14.94 -6.77
CA TYR A 119 -5.09 -13.54 -6.32
C TYR A 119 -6.32 -13.21 -5.46
N GLN A 120 -7.09 -14.22 -5.05
CA GLN A 120 -8.25 -13.99 -4.18
C GLN A 120 -7.79 -13.46 -2.80
N GLY A 121 -8.52 -12.47 -2.29
CA GLY A 121 -8.27 -11.85 -0.99
C GLY A 121 -7.28 -10.70 -1.00
N PHE A 122 -6.51 -10.50 -2.08
CA PHE A 122 -5.68 -9.30 -2.23
C PHE A 122 -6.56 -8.06 -2.41
N ASP A 123 -6.20 -6.98 -1.71
CA ASP A 123 -6.98 -5.75 -1.65
C ASP A 123 -6.72 -4.88 -2.88
N ALA A 124 -7.70 -4.81 -3.78
CA ALA A 124 -7.65 -4.00 -4.99
C ALA A 124 -7.44 -2.49 -4.69
N TYR A 125 -7.96 -1.99 -3.56
CA TYR A 125 -7.78 -0.58 -3.17
C TYR A 125 -6.36 -0.28 -2.69
N LYS A 126 -5.68 -1.26 -2.08
CA LYS A 126 -4.26 -1.13 -1.76
C LYS A 126 -3.38 -1.23 -2.99
N GLN A 127 -3.79 -2.02 -3.99
CA GLN A 127 -3.11 -2.03 -5.28
C GLN A 127 -3.25 -0.67 -5.97
N GLU A 128 -4.44 -0.05 -5.96
CA GLU A 128 -4.67 1.27 -6.55
C GLU A 128 -3.96 2.41 -5.80
N ALA A 129 -3.87 2.35 -4.46
CA ALA A 129 -3.08 3.29 -3.67
C ALA A 129 -1.57 3.08 -3.83
N TYR A 130 -1.11 1.83 -3.91
CA TYR A 130 0.27 1.49 -4.24
C TYR A 130 0.61 1.97 -5.66
N GLU A 131 -0.29 1.78 -6.63
CA GLU A 131 -0.17 2.34 -7.97
C GLU A 131 -0.09 3.86 -7.90
N GLN A 132 -0.96 4.56 -7.17
CA GLN A 132 -0.91 6.02 -7.04
C GLN A 132 0.38 6.53 -6.38
N ASP A 133 0.87 5.88 -5.33
CA ASP A 133 2.12 6.25 -4.65
C ASP A 133 3.35 5.93 -5.52
N VAL A 134 3.32 4.79 -6.21
CA VAL A 134 4.30 4.44 -7.24
C VAL A 134 4.29 5.53 -8.30
N PHE A 135 3.11 5.88 -8.88
CA PHE A 135 2.91 6.89 -9.94
C PHE A 135 3.20 8.33 -9.52
N ALA A 136 2.98 8.70 -8.26
CA ALA A 136 3.31 10.02 -7.72
C ALA A 136 4.82 10.20 -7.49
N GLY A 137 5.57 9.10 -7.34
CA GLY A 137 7.02 9.11 -7.24
C GLY A 137 7.75 9.18 -8.59
N TYR A 138 7.04 9.07 -9.73
CA TYR A 138 7.66 9.24 -11.05
C TYR A 138 7.88 10.72 -11.30
N GLY A 139 9.15 11.13 -11.30
CA GLY A 139 9.57 12.48 -11.61
C GLY A 139 8.83 13.04 -12.84
N GLU A 140 8.27 14.23 -12.67
CA GLU A 140 7.80 15.14 -13.72
C GLU A 140 6.96 14.51 -14.85
N GLN A 141 6.17 13.46 -14.57
CA GLN A 141 5.08 13.12 -15.46
C GLN A 141 3.96 14.13 -15.26
N THR A 142 3.64 14.90 -16.31
CA THR A 142 2.48 15.80 -16.29
C THR A 142 1.21 14.98 -16.00
N GLY A 143 0.26 15.53 -15.24
CA GLY A 143 -0.99 14.83 -14.90
C GLY A 143 -1.72 14.24 -16.13
N ASP A 144 -1.46 14.79 -17.31
CA ASP A 144 -1.95 14.32 -18.61
C ASP A 144 -1.48 12.89 -18.96
N GLN A 145 -0.24 12.52 -18.66
CA GLN A 145 0.29 11.18 -18.97
C GLN A 145 -0.27 10.11 -18.04
N ILE A 146 -0.45 10.45 -16.76
CA ILE A 146 -1.09 9.58 -15.78
C ILE A 146 -2.55 9.34 -16.17
N GLN A 147 -3.24 10.38 -16.62
CA GLN A 147 -4.62 10.29 -17.10
C GLN A 147 -4.73 9.45 -18.38
N GLU A 148 -3.85 9.67 -19.37
CA GLU A 148 -3.81 8.88 -20.60
C GLU A 148 -3.54 7.39 -20.29
N SER A 149 -2.65 7.09 -19.34
CA SER A 149 -2.38 5.72 -18.90
C SER A 149 -3.58 5.05 -18.28
N LYS A 150 -4.32 5.76 -17.41
CA LYS A 150 -5.56 5.23 -16.83
C LYS A 150 -6.60 4.95 -17.92
N GLU A 151 -6.78 5.86 -18.87
CA GLU A 151 -7.74 5.70 -19.96
C GLU A 151 -7.39 4.54 -20.90
N LYS A 152 -6.12 4.37 -21.24
CA LYS A 152 -5.66 3.24 -22.07
C LYS A 152 -5.80 1.92 -21.32
N MET A 153 -5.40 1.84 -20.05
CA MET A 153 -5.48 0.61 -19.25
C MET A 153 -6.93 0.17 -18.98
N GLN A 154 -7.89 1.09 -18.87
CA GLN A 154 -9.31 0.74 -18.72
C GLN A 154 -9.86 -0.06 -19.91
N GLN A 155 -9.25 0.08 -21.10
CA GLN A 155 -9.66 -0.64 -22.30
C GLN A 155 -8.99 -2.00 -22.47
N TRP A 156 -8.03 -2.34 -21.59
CA TRP A 156 -7.27 -3.58 -21.71
C TRP A 156 -8.09 -4.79 -21.30
N THR A 157 -8.01 -5.84 -22.11
CA THR A 157 -8.44 -7.16 -21.70
C THR A 157 -7.34 -7.84 -20.87
N LYS A 158 -7.71 -8.92 -20.17
CA LYS A 158 -6.75 -9.80 -19.48
C LYS A 158 -5.62 -10.28 -20.42
N ASN A 159 -5.93 -10.52 -21.70
CA ASN A 159 -4.94 -10.95 -22.68
C ASN A 159 -3.97 -9.82 -23.04
N ASP A 160 -4.43 -8.59 -23.16
CA ASP A 160 -3.59 -7.42 -23.44
C ASP A 160 -2.59 -7.18 -22.30
N TYR A 161 -3.06 -7.27 -21.06
CA TYR A 161 -2.21 -7.20 -19.88
C TYR A 161 -1.14 -8.30 -19.86
N LEU A 162 -1.54 -9.57 -20.04
CA LEU A 162 -0.60 -10.69 -20.05
C LEU A 162 0.40 -10.61 -21.22
N GLN A 163 -0.01 -10.05 -22.36
CA GLN A 163 0.89 -9.83 -23.49
C GLN A 163 1.91 -8.74 -23.20
N SER A 164 1.50 -7.62 -22.60
CA SER A 164 2.40 -6.55 -22.17
C SER A 164 3.44 -7.07 -21.16
N GLN A 165 3.02 -7.87 -20.18
CA GLN A 165 3.94 -8.47 -19.20
C GLN A 165 4.99 -9.36 -19.88
N ARG A 166 4.59 -10.25 -20.79
CA ARG A 166 5.53 -11.11 -21.54
C ARG A 166 6.51 -10.30 -22.40
N GLU A 167 6.06 -9.19 -22.98
CA GLU A 167 6.90 -8.32 -23.80
C GLU A 167 7.99 -7.64 -22.96
N ILE A 168 7.61 -7.06 -21.81
CA ILE A 168 8.54 -6.42 -20.88
C ILE A 168 9.54 -7.44 -20.31
N GLU A 169 9.07 -8.63 -19.92
CA GLU A 169 9.94 -9.71 -19.43
C GLU A 169 10.96 -10.13 -20.49
N GLY A 170 10.52 -10.31 -21.74
CA GLY A 170 11.41 -10.63 -22.86
C GLY A 170 12.46 -9.55 -23.13
N ILE A 171 12.08 -8.27 -23.05
CA ILE A 171 13.00 -7.14 -23.19
C ILE A 171 14.07 -7.17 -22.09
N ASN A 172 13.68 -7.37 -20.84
CA ASN A 172 14.61 -7.45 -19.71
C ASN A 172 15.58 -8.64 -19.86
N TYR A 173 15.10 -9.77 -20.38
CA TYR A 173 15.94 -10.93 -20.64
C TYR A 173 16.95 -10.69 -21.77
N ASP A 174 16.52 -10.04 -22.85
CA ASP A 174 17.40 -9.69 -23.97
C ASP A 174 18.49 -8.69 -23.54
N LEU A 175 18.14 -7.69 -22.71
CA LEU A 175 19.11 -6.76 -22.11
C LEU A 175 20.09 -7.48 -21.19
N LYS A 176 19.61 -8.41 -20.36
CA LYS A 176 20.48 -9.26 -19.53
C LYS A 176 21.48 -10.04 -20.38
N ILE A 177 21.05 -10.62 -21.50
CA ILE A 177 21.96 -11.32 -22.42
C ILE A 177 23.02 -10.37 -22.97
N ALA A 178 22.63 -9.18 -23.42
CA ALA A 178 23.55 -8.17 -23.93
C ALA A 178 24.58 -7.72 -22.88
N ILE A 179 24.15 -7.51 -21.63
CA ILE A 179 25.04 -7.21 -20.50
C ILE A 179 26.07 -8.33 -20.30
N ASN A 180 25.62 -9.59 -20.27
CA ASN A 180 26.50 -10.74 -20.08
C ASN A 180 27.49 -10.93 -21.25
N ALA A 181 27.11 -10.50 -22.45
CA ALA A 181 27.96 -10.49 -23.63
C ALA A 181 28.95 -9.31 -23.65
N GLY A 182 28.85 -8.37 -22.69
CA GLY A 182 29.69 -7.19 -22.60
C GLY A 182 29.39 -6.15 -23.69
N GLU A 183 28.18 -6.15 -24.25
CA GLU A 183 27.80 -5.17 -25.27
C GLU A 183 27.64 -3.76 -24.68
N ASP A 184 28.06 -2.76 -25.43
CA ASP A 184 27.84 -1.35 -25.08
C ASP A 184 26.34 -0.99 -25.14
N PRO A 185 25.78 -0.23 -24.18
CA PRO A 185 24.38 0.23 -24.23
C PRO A 185 23.99 0.98 -25.52
N ASN A 186 24.98 1.54 -26.22
CA ASN A 186 24.83 2.28 -27.47
C ASN A 186 24.98 1.39 -28.70
N SER A 187 25.23 0.08 -28.53
CA SER A 187 25.41 -0.84 -29.64
C SER A 187 24.14 -0.87 -30.51
N PRO A 188 24.26 -1.07 -31.84
CA PRO A 188 23.09 -1.18 -32.72
C PRO A 188 22.10 -2.26 -32.28
N HIS A 189 22.58 -3.33 -31.66
CA HIS A 189 21.74 -4.41 -31.15
C HIS A 189 20.98 -3.97 -29.89
N VAL A 190 21.66 -3.39 -28.90
CA VAL A 190 21.01 -2.90 -27.68
C VAL A 190 20.00 -1.80 -27.98
N GLN A 191 20.32 -0.90 -28.90
CA GLN A 191 19.39 0.15 -29.34
C GLN A 191 18.13 -0.38 -30.04
N GLN A 192 18.16 -1.58 -30.63
CA GLN A 192 16.94 -2.25 -31.09
C GLN A 192 16.08 -2.74 -29.92
N ILE A 193 16.70 -3.25 -28.86
CA ILE A 193 16.01 -3.66 -27.63
C ILE A 193 15.41 -2.43 -26.93
N ILE A 194 16.14 -1.32 -26.84
CA ILE A 194 15.62 -0.05 -26.29
C ILE A 194 14.44 0.49 -27.11
N ARG A 195 14.44 0.31 -28.44
CA ARG A 195 13.28 0.68 -29.26
C ARG A 195 12.06 -0.19 -28.95
N ARG A 196 12.24 -1.50 -28.73
CA ARG A 196 11.15 -2.38 -28.28
C ARG A 196 10.61 -1.96 -26.91
N HIS A 197 11.50 -1.58 -25.99
CA HIS A 197 11.11 -1.03 -24.69
C HIS A 197 10.26 0.23 -24.86
N PHE A 198 10.69 1.19 -25.67
CA PHE A 198 9.92 2.41 -25.94
C PHE A 198 8.52 2.13 -26.53
N GLU A 199 8.42 1.22 -27.50
CA GLU A 199 7.12 0.84 -28.07
C GLU A 199 6.22 0.12 -27.07
N SER A 200 6.80 -0.63 -26.12
CA SER A 200 6.03 -1.23 -25.02
C SER A 200 5.50 -0.16 -24.06
N ILE A 201 6.32 0.84 -23.70
CA ILE A 201 5.90 1.97 -22.87
C ILE A 201 4.79 2.80 -23.55
N LYS A 202 4.85 2.97 -24.88
CA LYS A 202 3.81 3.67 -25.66
C LYS A 202 2.40 3.10 -25.54
N ARG A 203 2.28 1.83 -25.10
CA ARG A 203 1.00 1.18 -24.83
C ARG A 203 0.31 1.75 -23.59
N PHE A 204 1.08 2.30 -22.65
CA PHE A 204 0.57 2.91 -21.43
C PHE A 204 0.27 4.38 -21.64
N TYR A 205 1.20 5.17 -22.16
CA TYR A 205 0.98 6.60 -22.43
C TYR A 205 1.86 7.02 -23.61
N THR A 206 1.76 8.26 -24.09
CA THR A 206 2.61 8.75 -25.19
C THR A 206 3.80 9.55 -24.63
N PRO A 207 4.95 8.91 -24.31
CA PRO A 207 6.11 9.62 -23.78
C PRO A 207 6.73 10.55 -24.82
N THR A 208 7.11 11.76 -24.39
CA THR A 208 8.10 12.57 -25.10
C THR A 208 9.51 11.98 -24.93
N ALA A 209 10.47 12.42 -25.73
CA ALA A 209 11.87 11.99 -25.59
C ALA A 209 12.42 12.26 -24.18
N ASP A 210 12.14 13.44 -23.64
CA ASP A 210 12.60 13.85 -22.30
C ASP A 210 11.95 13.00 -21.20
N VAL A 211 10.64 12.74 -21.31
CA VAL A 211 9.92 11.89 -20.36
C VAL A 211 10.43 10.45 -20.40
N TYR A 212 10.69 9.91 -21.60
CA TYR A 212 11.24 8.57 -21.73
C TYR A 212 12.65 8.47 -21.15
N THR A 213 13.52 9.45 -21.38
CA THR A 213 14.87 9.42 -20.80
C THR A 213 14.86 9.62 -19.28
N GLY A 214 13.98 10.49 -18.76
CA GLY A 214 13.77 10.67 -17.32
C GLY A 214 13.23 9.43 -16.61
N LEU A 215 12.40 8.64 -17.27
CA LEU A 215 11.96 7.34 -16.75
C LEU A 215 13.14 6.39 -16.46
N GLY A 216 14.21 6.46 -17.25
CA GLY A 216 15.41 5.68 -17.01
C GLY A 216 16.12 6.04 -15.71
N ASP A 217 16.16 7.33 -15.34
CA ASP A 217 16.74 7.78 -14.07
C ASP A 217 15.96 7.21 -12.88
N LEU A 218 14.63 7.23 -12.98
CA LEU A 218 13.76 6.65 -11.95
C LEU A 218 14.00 5.16 -11.73
N TYR A 219 14.23 4.38 -12.79
CA TYR A 219 14.51 2.95 -12.67
C TYR A 219 15.73 2.64 -11.81
N VAL A 220 16.69 3.57 -11.75
CA VAL A 220 17.90 3.47 -10.93
C VAL A 220 17.69 4.08 -9.54
N ASP A 221 17.03 5.23 -9.46
CA ASP A 221 16.95 6.02 -8.23
C ASP A 221 15.89 5.48 -7.24
N HIS A 222 14.82 4.85 -7.74
CA HIS A 222 13.77 4.33 -6.87
C HIS A 222 14.09 2.90 -6.39
N PRO A 223 14.15 2.64 -5.07
CA PRO A 223 14.58 1.35 -4.52
C PRO A 223 13.78 0.15 -5.03
N ASP A 224 12.46 0.28 -5.19
CA ASP A 224 11.62 -0.82 -5.65
C ASP A 224 11.82 -1.13 -7.14
N PHE A 225 12.00 -0.12 -8.00
CA PHE A 225 12.30 -0.34 -9.42
C PHE A 225 13.69 -0.93 -9.57
N LYS A 226 14.68 -0.38 -8.87
CA LYS A 226 16.03 -0.91 -8.89
C LYS A 226 16.05 -2.37 -8.45
N LYS A 227 15.38 -2.71 -7.35
CA LYS A 227 15.26 -4.10 -6.88
C LYS A 227 14.59 -5.02 -7.90
N MET A 228 13.58 -4.54 -8.62
CA MET A 228 12.94 -5.31 -9.69
C MET A 228 13.91 -5.63 -10.82
N TYR A 229 14.63 -4.64 -11.36
CA TYR A 229 15.60 -4.86 -12.43
C TYR A 229 16.82 -5.67 -11.97
N ASP A 230 17.31 -5.42 -10.76
CA ASP A 230 18.42 -6.16 -10.14
C ASP A 230 18.11 -7.66 -10.00
N SER A 231 16.82 -8.05 -9.91
CA SER A 231 16.40 -9.45 -9.90
C SER A 231 16.72 -10.21 -11.20
N TYR A 232 16.83 -9.49 -12.32
CA TYR A 232 17.24 -10.07 -13.61
C TYR A 232 18.77 -10.07 -13.75
N HIS A 233 19.41 -8.93 -13.44
CA HIS A 233 20.86 -8.76 -13.41
C HIS A 233 21.23 -7.51 -12.57
N PRO A 234 22.27 -7.55 -11.71
CA PRO A 234 22.61 -6.45 -10.78
C PRO A 234 22.89 -5.07 -11.39
N ASN A 235 23.16 -5.02 -12.69
CA ASN A 235 23.45 -3.78 -13.44
C ASN A 235 22.34 -3.45 -14.47
N LEU A 236 21.21 -4.16 -14.46
CA LEU A 236 20.21 -4.01 -15.51
C LEU A 236 19.57 -2.62 -15.50
N ALA A 237 19.28 -2.07 -14.31
CA ALA A 237 18.66 -0.76 -14.19
C ALA A 237 19.53 0.35 -14.82
N GLU A 238 20.81 0.38 -14.47
CA GLU A 238 21.78 1.33 -15.00
C GLU A 238 21.99 1.14 -16.51
N TYR A 239 22.09 -0.12 -16.96
CA TYR A 239 22.28 -0.44 -18.37
C TYR A 239 21.08 0.00 -19.23
N LEU A 240 19.87 -0.23 -18.74
CA LEU A 240 18.64 0.19 -19.41
C LEU A 240 18.56 1.73 -19.47
N ARG A 241 18.82 2.42 -18.36
CA ARG A 241 18.87 3.89 -18.32
C ARG A 241 19.87 4.44 -19.34
N ASP A 242 21.09 3.91 -19.37
CA ASP A 242 22.15 4.40 -20.25
C ASP A 242 21.77 4.19 -21.72
N GLY A 243 21.20 3.02 -22.06
CA GLY A 243 20.66 2.76 -23.39
C GLY A 243 19.50 3.69 -23.77
N MET A 244 18.61 4.02 -22.82
CA MET A 244 17.51 4.98 -23.02
C MET A 244 18.04 6.40 -23.31
N LYS A 245 19.01 6.88 -22.53
CA LYS A 245 19.64 8.21 -22.70
C LYS A 245 20.38 8.36 -24.02
N ALA A 246 21.02 7.29 -24.49
CA ALA A 246 21.73 7.28 -25.75
C ALA A 246 20.82 7.15 -26.98
N SER A 247 19.56 6.78 -26.78
CA SER A 247 18.63 6.57 -27.87
C SER A 247 18.34 7.86 -28.64
N ARG A 248 18.09 7.70 -29.96
CA ARG A 248 17.65 8.79 -30.84
C ARG A 248 16.12 8.89 -30.91
N ILE A 249 15.44 8.40 -29.89
CA ILE A 249 13.99 8.34 -29.87
C ILE A 249 13.45 9.75 -29.65
N GLY A 250 12.76 10.31 -30.65
CA GLY A 250 12.20 11.66 -30.61
C GLY A 250 13.19 12.82 -30.81
N LYS A 251 14.42 12.55 -31.26
CA LYS A 251 15.41 13.54 -31.73
C LYS A 251 15.46 13.55 -33.25
#